data_AF-W4QHI9-F1
#
_entry.id   AF-W4QHI9-F1
#
_cell.length_a   1.000
_cell.length_b   1.000
_cell.length_c   1.000
_cell.angle_alpha   90.00
_cell.angle_beta   90.00
_cell.angle_gamma   90.00
#
_symmetry.space_group_name_H-M   'P 1'
#
loop_
_entity.id
_entity.type
_entity.pdbx_description
1 polymer ?
#
loop_
_entity_poly.entity_id
_entity_poly.type
_entity_poly.pdbx_seq_one_letter_code
_entity_poly.pdbx_strand_id
1 'polypeptide(L)'
;MRRKLLFIALAILIAASSLSFNFISEQALANSELREQISEVEKERQETAEEAEKTEEELQQLEEEMQELNSEIERIDHETADTNQKIREKRAEIEDVQEEIERLQEEIEILEERIAERDELLRDRARTMYQSGGSVNYLEVVLGSQSFSDFLSRVNALSMIAQQDRNILDAHIADHEQLEEAKTEVEEQLMTLESHLEELENLMVD
;
A
#
# COMPACT_ATOMS: atom_id res chain seq x y z
N MET A 1 -66.54 7.46 -106.29
CA MET A 1 -66.67 6.89 -104.92
C MET A 1 -65.46 6.04 -104.50
N ARG A 2 -64.85 5.22 -105.38
CA ARG A 2 -63.70 4.36 -105.04
C ARG A 2 -62.44 5.08 -104.52
N ARG A 3 -62.13 6.28 -105.03
CA ARG A 3 -60.98 7.08 -104.54
C ARG A 3 -61.19 7.62 -103.12
N LYS A 4 -62.42 7.96 -102.72
CA LYS A 4 -62.73 8.46 -101.37
C LYS A 4 -62.64 7.36 -100.31
N LEU A 5 -62.98 6.12 -100.67
CA LEU A 5 -62.86 4.96 -99.78
C LEU A 5 -61.40 4.56 -99.51
N LEU A 6 -60.50 4.72 -100.50
CA LEU A 6 -59.06 4.49 -100.31
C LEU A 6 -58.42 5.48 -99.34
N PHE A 7 -58.84 6.75 -99.36
CA PHE A 7 -58.34 7.75 -98.39
C PHE A 7 -58.83 7.49 -96.96
N ILE A 8 -60.06 6.98 -96.80
CA ILE A 8 -60.61 6.61 -95.47
C ILE A 8 -59.89 5.37 -94.92
N ALA A 9 -59.62 4.36 -95.76
CA ALA A 9 -58.89 3.17 -95.35
C ALA A 9 -57.44 3.49 -94.92
N LEU A 10 -56.75 4.39 -95.63
CA LEU A 10 -55.40 4.83 -95.27
C LEU A 10 -55.37 5.63 -93.97
N ALA A 11 -56.37 6.49 -93.74
CA ALA A 11 -56.49 7.25 -92.51
C ALA A 11 -56.76 6.35 -91.28
N ILE A 12 -57.55 5.29 -91.43
CA ILE A 12 -57.80 4.30 -90.38
C ILE A 12 -56.54 3.46 -90.10
N LEU A 13 -55.74 3.13 -91.12
CA LEU A 13 -54.50 2.38 -90.96
C LEU A 13 -53.41 3.21 -90.25
N ILE A 14 -53.32 4.52 -90.55
CA ILE A 14 -52.41 5.46 -89.87
C ILE A 14 -52.91 5.77 -88.44
N ALA A 15 -54.23 5.83 -88.23
CA ALA A 15 -54.81 5.98 -86.89
C ALA A 15 -54.61 4.72 -86.02
N ALA A 16 -54.73 3.52 -86.61
CA ALA A 16 -54.52 2.26 -85.90
C ALA A 16 -53.03 2.02 -85.56
N SER A 17 -52.10 2.43 -86.42
CA SER A 17 -50.66 2.34 -86.12
C SER A 17 -50.22 3.38 -85.09
N SER A 18 -50.80 4.59 -85.07
CA SER A 18 -50.54 5.60 -84.05
C SER A 18 -51.17 5.28 -82.69
N LEU A 19 -52.33 4.61 -82.66
CA LEU A 19 -52.91 4.05 -81.42
C LEU A 19 -52.10 2.87 -80.87
N SER A 20 -51.45 2.08 -81.74
CA SER A 20 -50.58 0.97 -81.32
C SER A 20 -49.20 1.44 -80.85
N PHE A 21 -48.67 2.54 -81.41
CA PHE A 21 -47.36 3.07 -81.03
C PHE A 21 -47.35 3.72 -79.64
N ASN A 22 -48.43 4.43 -79.26
CA ASN A 22 -48.55 5.02 -77.92
C ASN A 22 -48.75 3.96 -76.81
N PHE A 23 -49.44 2.85 -77.09
CA PHE A 23 -49.66 1.79 -76.09
C PHE A 23 -48.41 0.91 -75.85
N ILE A 24 -47.48 0.85 -76.81
CA ILE A 24 -46.22 0.10 -76.70
C ILE A 24 -45.10 0.95 -76.08
N SER A 25 -45.07 2.27 -76.32
CA SER A 25 -44.04 3.16 -75.76
C SER A 25 -44.22 3.40 -74.26
N GLU A 26 -45.45 3.52 -73.77
CA GLU A 26 -45.75 3.83 -72.36
C GLU A 26 -45.46 2.65 -71.42
N GLN A 27 -45.73 1.41 -71.87
CA GLN A 27 -45.32 0.19 -71.13
C GLN A 27 -43.81 -0.07 -71.20
N ALA A 28 -43.12 0.33 -72.28
CA ALA A 28 -41.67 0.16 -72.39
C ALA A 28 -40.88 1.15 -71.50
N LEU A 29 -41.34 2.40 -71.40
CA LEU A 29 -40.77 3.43 -70.53
C LEU A 29 -41.06 3.15 -69.04
N ALA A 30 -42.29 2.76 -68.69
CA ALA A 30 -42.63 2.35 -67.32
C ALA A 30 -41.83 1.12 -66.86
N ASN A 31 -41.48 0.21 -67.78
CA ASN A 31 -40.61 -0.93 -67.48
C ASN A 31 -39.14 -0.53 -67.32
N SER A 32 -38.64 0.55 -67.94
CA SER A 32 -37.25 0.97 -67.74
C SER A 32 -37.08 1.75 -66.44
N GLU A 33 -38.01 2.64 -66.11
CA GLU A 33 -38.02 3.40 -64.85
C GLU A 33 -38.16 2.48 -63.63
N LEU A 34 -39.06 1.46 -63.71
CA LEU A 34 -39.19 0.46 -62.66
C LEU A 34 -37.92 -0.39 -62.50
N ARG A 35 -37.20 -0.70 -63.59
CA ARG A 35 -35.91 -1.42 -63.53
C ARG A 35 -34.81 -0.57 -62.92
N GLU A 36 -34.79 0.74 -63.19
CA GLU A 36 -33.84 1.67 -62.58
C GLU A 36 -34.07 1.78 -61.07
N GLN A 37 -35.33 1.93 -60.63
CA GLN A 37 -35.69 1.92 -59.21
C GLN A 37 -35.33 0.60 -58.52
N ILE A 38 -35.54 -0.55 -59.17
CA ILE A 38 -35.12 -1.86 -58.63
C ILE A 38 -33.59 -1.90 -58.46
N SER A 39 -32.84 -1.43 -59.45
CA SER A 39 -31.38 -1.41 -59.39
C SER A 39 -30.85 -0.45 -58.32
N GLU A 40 -31.51 0.69 -58.11
CA GLU A 40 -31.17 1.66 -57.07
C GLU A 40 -31.45 1.08 -55.68
N VAL A 41 -32.61 0.47 -55.47
CA VAL A 41 -32.95 -0.23 -54.21
C VAL A 41 -32.01 -1.41 -53.96
N GLU A 42 -31.62 -2.18 -54.98
CA GLU A 42 -30.64 -3.26 -54.82
C GLU A 42 -29.27 -2.72 -54.38
N LYS A 43 -28.84 -1.57 -54.93
CA LYS A 43 -27.60 -0.89 -54.55
C LYS A 43 -27.66 -0.33 -53.12
N GLU A 44 -28.75 0.34 -52.75
CA GLU A 44 -28.97 0.83 -51.38
C GLU A 44 -29.00 -0.33 -50.38
N ARG A 45 -29.64 -1.46 -50.73
CA ARG A 45 -29.65 -2.66 -49.89
C ARG A 45 -28.26 -3.26 -49.72
N GLN A 46 -27.44 -3.25 -50.77
CA GLN A 46 -26.06 -3.72 -50.68
C GLN A 46 -25.23 -2.80 -49.79
N GLU A 47 -25.30 -1.48 -50.00
CA GLU A 47 -24.59 -0.48 -49.17
C GLU A 47 -25.00 -0.58 -47.69
N THR A 48 -26.30 -0.73 -47.41
CA THR A 48 -26.81 -0.90 -46.04
C THR A 48 -26.33 -2.22 -45.42
N ALA A 49 -26.22 -3.30 -46.22
CA ALA A 49 -25.73 -4.59 -45.73
C ALA A 49 -24.24 -4.53 -45.38
N GLU A 50 -23.43 -3.85 -46.21
CA GLU A 50 -22.01 -3.60 -45.94
C GLU A 50 -21.82 -2.71 -44.69
N GLU A 51 -22.66 -1.68 -44.51
CA GLU A 51 -22.62 -0.83 -43.31
C GLU A 51 -23.04 -1.59 -42.05
N ALA A 52 -24.03 -2.48 -42.15
CA ALA A 52 -24.47 -3.34 -41.04
C ALA A 52 -23.38 -4.36 -40.65
N GLU A 53 -22.70 -4.96 -41.62
CA GLU A 53 -21.56 -5.86 -41.37
C GLU A 53 -20.42 -5.12 -40.66
N LYS A 54 -20.06 -3.93 -41.14
CA LYS A 54 -19.04 -3.10 -40.49
C LYS A 54 -19.42 -2.71 -39.06
N THR A 55 -20.69 -2.35 -38.84
CA THR A 55 -21.18 -2.01 -37.50
C THR A 55 -21.15 -3.22 -36.55
N GLU A 56 -21.47 -4.41 -37.05
CA GLU A 56 -21.40 -5.65 -36.27
C GLU A 56 -19.95 -6.00 -35.91
N GLU A 57 -19.00 -5.83 -36.84
CA GLU A 57 -17.57 -5.99 -36.55
C GLU A 57 -17.09 -4.99 -35.48
N GLU A 58 -17.49 -3.72 -35.59
CA GLU A 58 -17.20 -2.68 -34.58
C GLU A 58 -17.80 -3.03 -33.20
N LEU A 59 -19.02 -3.57 -33.17
CA LEU A 59 -19.67 -4.00 -31.93
C LEU A 59 -18.91 -5.15 -31.27
N GLN A 60 -18.50 -6.15 -32.04
CA GLN A 60 -17.72 -7.28 -31.52
C GLN A 60 -16.37 -6.82 -30.97
N GLN A 61 -15.68 -5.92 -31.67
CA GLN A 61 -14.43 -5.32 -31.17
C GLN A 61 -14.65 -4.57 -29.85
N LEU A 62 -15.73 -3.78 -29.76
CA LEU A 62 -16.05 -3.05 -28.53
C LEU A 62 -16.40 -4.01 -27.37
N GLU A 63 -17.11 -5.10 -27.64
CA GLU A 63 -17.41 -6.12 -26.62
C GLU A 63 -16.14 -6.80 -26.09
N GLU A 64 -15.17 -7.09 -26.97
CA GLU A 64 -13.85 -7.61 -26.58
C GLU A 64 -13.08 -6.59 -25.73
N GLU A 65 -12.99 -5.33 -26.16
CA GLU A 65 -12.35 -4.24 -25.41
C GLU A 65 -13.00 -4.05 -24.03
N MET A 66 -14.33 -4.16 -23.92
CA MET A 66 -15.04 -4.09 -22.65
C MET A 66 -14.69 -5.25 -21.72
N GLN A 67 -14.52 -6.47 -22.24
CA GLN A 67 -14.12 -7.63 -21.44
C GLN A 67 -12.68 -7.50 -20.93
N GLU A 68 -11.77 -7.03 -21.78
CA GLU A 68 -10.38 -6.75 -21.40
C GLU A 68 -10.31 -5.67 -20.32
N LEU A 69 -11.04 -4.57 -20.50
CA LEU A 69 -11.09 -3.48 -19.52
C LEU A 69 -11.67 -3.93 -18.18
N ASN A 70 -12.74 -4.73 -18.18
CA ASN A 70 -13.30 -5.27 -16.93
C ASN A 70 -12.31 -6.19 -16.21
N SER A 71 -11.58 -7.03 -16.95
CA SER A 71 -10.55 -7.90 -16.37
C SER A 71 -9.41 -7.09 -15.75
N GLU A 72 -9.03 -5.99 -16.39
CA GLU A 72 -8.02 -5.07 -15.88
C GLU A 72 -8.49 -4.33 -14.62
N ILE A 73 -9.76 -3.91 -14.58
CA ILE A 73 -10.37 -3.30 -13.39
C ILE A 73 -10.33 -4.28 -12.21
N GLU A 74 -10.77 -5.53 -12.42
CA GLU A 74 -10.74 -6.55 -11.37
C GLU A 74 -9.32 -6.81 -10.84
N ARG A 75 -8.32 -6.84 -11.74
CA ARG A 75 -6.91 -6.99 -11.37
C ARG A 75 -6.43 -5.82 -10.51
N ILE A 76 -6.71 -4.59 -10.92
CA ILE A 76 -6.33 -3.37 -10.19
C ILE A 76 -7.03 -3.29 -8.83
N ASP A 77 -8.31 -3.68 -8.75
CA ASP A 77 -9.05 -3.72 -7.49
C ASP A 77 -8.42 -4.72 -6.51
N HIS A 78 -8.00 -5.88 -6.99
CA HIS A 78 -7.29 -6.87 -6.18
C HIS A 78 -5.92 -6.37 -5.70
N GLU A 79 -5.12 -5.76 -6.57
CA GLU A 79 -3.83 -5.17 -6.22
C GLU A 79 -4.00 -4.03 -5.19
N THR A 80 -5.00 -3.17 -5.39
CA THR A 80 -5.34 -2.10 -4.46
C THR A 80 -5.74 -2.64 -3.08
N ALA A 81 -6.52 -3.73 -3.04
CA ALA A 81 -6.91 -4.35 -1.77
C ALA A 81 -5.71 -4.95 -1.03
N ASP A 82 -4.81 -5.61 -1.74
CA ASP A 82 -3.57 -6.19 -1.20
C ASP A 82 -2.60 -5.12 -0.69
N THR A 83 -2.34 -4.06 -1.48
CA THR A 83 -1.52 -2.92 -1.05
C THR A 83 -2.10 -2.24 0.19
N ASN A 84 -3.42 -2.02 0.23
CA ASN A 84 -4.07 -1.46 1.41
C ASN A 84 -3.97 -2.36 2.64
N GLN A 85 -3.93 -3.69 2.47
CA GLN A 85 -3.69 -4.61 3.58
C GLN A 85 -2.26 -4.48 4.10
N LYS A 86 -1.26 -4.50 3.21
CA LYS A 86 0.16 -4.31 3.56
C LYS A 86 0.40 -2.98 4.28
N ILE A 87 -0.24 -1.90 3.83
CA ILE A 87 -0.19 -0.59 4.50
C ILE A 87 -0.71 -0.67 5.95
N ARG A 88 -1.82 -1.38 6.18
CA ARG A 88 -2.37 -1.55 7.54
C ARG A 88 -1.45 -2.36 8.43
N GLU A 89 -0.92 -3.46 7.92
CA GLU A 89 0.03 -4.32 8.64
C GLU A 89 1.30 -3.54 9.00
N LYS A 90 1.88 -2.83 8.04
CA LYS A 90 3.10 -2.03 8.26
C LYS A 90 2.88 -0.90 9.27
N ARG A 91 1.70 -0.25 9.26
CA ARG A 91 1.36 0.77 10.27
C ARG A 91 1.25 0.19 11.68
N ALA A 92 0.70 -1.02 11.83
CA ALA A 92 0.66 -1.70 13.11
C ALA A 92 2.07 -2.05 13.61
N GLU A 93 2.93 -2.57 12.72
CA GLU A 93 4.34 -2.83 13.06
C GLU A 93 5.09 -1.56 13.48
N ILE A 94 4.80 -0.41 12.85
CA ILE A 94 5.37 0.89 13.25
C ILE A 94 4.90 1.30 14.65
N GLU A 95 3.61 1.14 14.95
CA GLU A 95 3.03 1.45 16.26
C GLU A 95 3.66 0.58 17.35
N ASP A 96 3.78 -0.72 17.12
CA ASP A 96 4.43 -1.65 18.07
C ASP A 96 5.89 -1.26 18.36
N VAL A 97 6.66 -0.88 17.33
CA VAL A 97 8.06 -0.44 17.49
C VAL A 97 8.14 0.89 18.25
N GLN A 98 7.20 1.81 18.02
CA GLN A 98 7.13 3.08 18.73
C GLN A 98 6.82 2.89 20.23
N GLU A 99 5.86 2.03 20.55
CA GLU A 99 5.53 1.68 21.94
C GLU A 99 6.73 1.06 22.66
N GLU A 100 7.49 0.19 21.99
CA GLU A 100 8.68 -0.41 22.57
C GLU A 100 9.80 0.61 22.82
N ILE A 101 10.00 1.56 21.89
CA ILE A 101 10.94 2.67 22.09
C ILE A 101 10.53 3.51 23.30
N GLU A 102 9.25 3.85 23.46
CA GLU A 102 8.75 4.61 24.60
C GLU A 102 9.01 3.85 25.92
N ARG A 103 8.72 2.54 25.95
CA ARG A 103 9.01 1.68 27.11
C ARG A 103 10.48 1.66 27.48
N LEU A 104 11.37 1.53 26.50
CA LEU A 104 12.82 1.53 26.72
C LEU A 104 13.32 2.90 27.19
N GLN A 105 12.74 4.00 26.71
CA GLN A 105 13.07 5.34 27.19
C GLN A 105 12.69 5.53 28.67
N GLU A 106 11.50 5.08 29.09
CA GLU A 106 11.12 5.09 30.50
C GLU A 106 12.07 4.24 31.37
N GLU A 107 12.48 3.07 30.88
CA GLU A 107 13.44 2.20 31.55
C GLU A 107 14.81 2.88 31.70
N ILE A 108 15.29 3.55 30.65
CA ILE A 108 16.53 4.33 30.66
C ILE A 108 16.45 5.44 31.72
N GLU A 109 15.36 6.21 31.79
CA GLU A 109 15.20 7.27 32.79
C GLU A 109 15.28 6.74 34.22
N ILE A 110 14.62 5.61 34.50
CA ILE A 110 14.66 4.95 35.81
C ILE A 110 16.07 4.46 36.15
N LEU A 111 16.78 3.89 35.17
CA LEU A 111 18.16 3.44 35.35
C LEU A 111 19.11 4.61 35.61
N GLU A 112 18.99 5.71 34.87
CA GLU A 112 19.80 6.92 35.05
C GLU A 112 19.58 7.55 36.44
N GLU A 113 18.33 7.61 36.92
CA GLU A 113 18.03 8.08 38.28
C GLU A 113 18.68 7.18 39.34
N ARG A 114 18.50 5.86 39.23
CA ARG A 114 19.11 4.88 40.16
C ARG A 114 20.63 4.95 40.18
N ILE A 115 21.24 5.12 39.02
CA ILE A 115 22.69 5.27 38.88
C ILE A 115 23.14 6.55 39.58
N ALA A 116 22.47 7.67 39.35
CA ALA A 116 22.81 8.95 39.96
C ALA A 116 22.70 8.92 41.50
N GLU A 117 21.63 8.32 42.03
CA GLU A 117 21.46 8.13 43.47
C GLU A 117 22.57 7.25 44.08
N ARG A 118 22.92 6.14 43.41
CA ARG A 118 23.99 5.24 43.87
C ARG A 118 25.37 5.89 43.74
N ASP A 119 25.60 6.70 42.73
CA ASP A 119 26.83 7.47 42.56
C ASP A 119 27.06 8.44 43.73
N GLU A 120 26.02 9.17 44.14
CA GLU A 120 26.10 10.06 45.29
C GLU A 120 26.41 9.27 46.57
N LEU A 121 25.69 8.16 46.80
CA LEU A 121 25.90 7.29 47.95
C LEU A 121 27.31 6.72 48.00
N LEU A 122 27.81 6.17 46.88
CA LEU A 122 29.14 5.57 46.78
C LEU A 122 30.23 6.64 46.94
N ARG A 123 30.01 7.85 46.41
CA ARG A 123 30.95 8.98 46.55
C ARG A 123 31.05 9.43 48.00
N ASP A 124 29.92 9.59 48.69
CA ASP A 124 29.92 9.95 50.11
C ASP A 124 30.53 8.85 50.97
N ARG A 125 30.23 7.58 50.65
CA ARG A 125 30.86 6.41 51.29
C ARG A 125 32.38 6.43 51.15
N ALA A 126 32.89 6.65 49.94
CA ALA A 126 34.32 6.74 49.66
C ALA A 126 34.97 7.92 50.41
N ARG A 127 34.30 9.07 50.45
CA ARG A 127 34.76 10.25 51.21
C ARG A 127 34.85 9.94 52.70
N THR A 128 33.81 9.37 53.30
CA THR A 128 33.80 9.02 54.73
C THR A 128 34.87 7.98 55.05
N MET A 129 35.06 6.98 54.18
CA MET A 129 36.11 5.98 54.35
C MET A 129 37.50 6.61 54.33
N TYR A 130 37.75 7.56 53.42
CA TYR A 130 39.01 8.30 53.36
C TYR A 130 39.23 9.17 54.61
N GLN A 131 38.23 9.96 55.00
CA GLN A 131 38.29 10.84 56.17
C GLN A 131 38.46 10.07 57.48
N SER A 132 37.89 8.87 57.56
CA SER A 132 37.97 8.01 58.74
C SER A 132 39.26 7.19 58.81
N GLY A 133 40.28 7.45 57.98
CA GLY A 133 41.56 6.74 58.02
C GLY A 133 41.56 5.37 57.33
N GLY A 134 40.51 5.05 56.58
CA GLY A 134 40.41 3.83 55.76
C GLY A 134 40.59 2.53 56.56
N SER A 135 41.44 1.65 56.04
CA SER A 135 41.73 0.34 56.64
C SER A 135 42.43 0.42 58.01
N VAL A 136 43.14 1.51 58.30
CA VAL A 136 43.87 1.69 59.57
C VAL A 136 42.90 1.82 60.74
N ASN A 137 41.82 2.58 60.58
CA ASN A 137 40.81 2.76 61.62
C ASN A 137 39.94 1.51 61.80
N TYR A 138 39.70 0.73 60.75
CA TYR A 138 39.04 -0.58 60.90
C TYR A 138 39.87 -1.57 61.72
N LEU A 139 41.19 -1.59 61.54
CA LEU A 139 42.10 -2.39 62.37
C LEU A 139 42.08 -1.90 63.83
N GLU A 140 42.09 -0.59 64.05
CA GLU A 140 42.01 -0.01 65.40
C GLU A 140 40.68 -0.35 66.12
N VAL A 141 39.54 -0.28 65.41
CA VAL A 141 38.22 -0.63 65.95
C VAL A 141 38.14 -2.09 66.38
N VAL A 142 38.75 -3.00 65.62
CA VAL A 142 38.77 -4.45 65.91
C VAL A 142 39.77 -4.79 67.03
N LEU A 143 40.98 -4.23 66.98
CA LEU A 143 42.03 -4.46 67.97
C LEU A 143 41.75 -3.77 69.31
N GLY A 144 40.94 -2.72 69.34
CA GLY A 144 40.49 -2.02 70.55
C GLY A 144 39.34 -2.69 71.31
N SER A 145 38.95 -3.91 70.94
CA SER A 145 37.89 -4.65 71.63
C SER A 145 38.25 -5.02 73.08
N GLN A 146 37.25 -5.01 73.98
CA GLN A 146 37.48 -5.26 75.43
C GLN A 146 37.40 -6.73 75.82
N SER A 147 36.85 -7.58 74.96
CA SER A 147 36.70 -9.02 75.18
C SER A 147 36.63 -9.77 73.86
N PHE A 148 36.85 -11.09 73.89
CA PHE A 148 36.70 -11.93 72.70
C PHE A 148 35.29 -11.89 72.10
N SER A 149 34.25 -11.75 72.93
CA SER A 149 32.88 -11.60 72.44
C SER A 149 32.65 -10.26 71.75
N ASP A 150 33.24 -9.17 72.26
CA ASP A 150 33.19 -7.84 71.64
C ASP A 150 33.95 -7.82 70.31
N PHE A 151 35.12 -8.47 70.26
CA PHE A 151 35.88 -8.69 69.03
C PHE A 151 35.03 -9.36 67.94
N LEU A 152 34.40 -10.50 68.24
CA LEU A 152 33.57 -11.24 67.27
C LEU A 152 32.40 -10.40 66.76
N SER A 153 31.73 -9.64 67.65
CA SER A 153 30.63 -8.75 67.26
C SER A 153 31.10 -7.66 66.29
N ARG A 154 32.27 -7.05 66.55
CA ARG A 154 32.84 -6.00 65.67
C ARG A 154 33.27 -6.54 64.32
N VAL A 155 33.93 -7.70 64.29
CA VAL A 155 34.32 -8.36 63.04
C VAL A 155 33.09 -8.72 62.20
N ASN A 156 32.05 -9.27 62.82
CA ASN A 156 30.79 -9.57 62.13
C ASN A 156 30.13 -8.31 61.58
N ALA A 157 30.07 -7.22 62.37
CA ALA A 157 29.50 -5.96 61.90
C ALA A 157 30.26 -5.39 60.70
N LEU A 158 31.60 -5.38 60.74
CA LEU A 158 32.43 -4.91 59.62
C LEU A 158 32.29 -5.81 58.39
N SER A 159 32.21 -7.13 58.58
CA SER A 159 31.96 -8.06 57.47
C SER A 159 30.60 -7.82 56.82
N MET A 160 29.56 -7.56 57.62
CA MET A 160 28.22 -7.26 57.11
C MET A 160 28.20 -5.97 56.31
N ILE A 161 28.87 -4.93 56.82
CA ILE A 161 29.03 -3.64 56.13
C ILE A 161 29.77 -3.82 54.80
N ALA A 162 30.90 -4.52 54.80
CA ALA A 162 31.69 -4.76 53.59
C ALA A 162 30.90 -5.57 52.55
N GLN A 163 30.08 -6.52 52.98
CA GLN A 163 29.20 -7.27 52.08
C GLN A 163 28.12 -6.37 51.48
N GLN A 164 27.53 -5.48 52.27
CA GLN A 164 26.53 -4.53 51.78
C GLN A 164 27.14 -3.55 50.77
N ASP A 165 28.34 -3.01 51.05
CA ASP A 165 29.06 -2.12 50.14
C ASP A 165 29.36 -2.83 48.80
N ARG A 166 29.74 -4.10 48.82
CA ARG A 166 29.90 -4.92 47.60
C ARG A 166 28.59 -5.08 46.84
N ASN A 167 27.51 -5.45 47.52
CA ASN A 167 26.21 -5.63 46.88
C ASN A 167 25.72 -4.34 46.20
N ILE A 168 25.97 -3.17 46.80
CA ILE A 168 25.64 -1.87 46.20
C ILE A 168 26.47 -1.63 44.94
N LEU A 169 27.78 -1.92 44.98
CA LEU A 169 28.65 -1.77 43.83
C LEU A 169 28.26 -2.72 42.69
N ASP A 170 28.00 -3.99 43.01
CA ASP A 170 27.57 -5.00 42.03
C ASP A 170 26.25 -4.58 41.36
N ALA A 171 25.29 -4.09 42.15
CA ALA A 171 24.02 -3.58 41.62
C ALA A 171 24.22 -2.32 40.77
N HIS A 172 25.14 -1.44 41.14
CA HIS A 172 25.45 -0.23 40.35
C HIS A 172 26.11 -0.57 39.01
N ILE A 173 27.02 -1.55 38.99
CA ILE A 173 27.61 -2.06 37.74
C ILE A 173 26.52 -2.68 36.85
N ALA A 174 25.63 -3.50 37.43
CA ALA A 174 24.54 -4.11 36.68
C ALA A 174 23.57 -3.07 36.09
N ASP A 175 23.26 -2.00 36.81
CA ASP A 175 22.42 -0.92 36.29
C ASP A 175 23.10 -0.19 35.13
N HIS A 176 24.42 0.02 35.18
CA HIS A 176 25.18 0.59 34.06
C HIS A 176 25.20 -0.32 32.83
N GLU A 177 25.36 -1.63 33.03
CA GLU A 177 25.29 -2.61 31.93
C GLU A 177 23.91 -2.62 31.28
N GLN A 178 22.84 -2.62 32.09
CA GLN A 178 21.45 -2.53 31.61
C GLN A 178 21.18 -1.22 30.86
N LEU A 179 21.73 -0.10 31.33
CA LEU A 179 21.57 1.19 30.68
C LEU A 179 22.18 1.20 29.27
N GLU A 180 23.39 0.65 29.11
CA GLU A 180 24.05 0.58 27.80
C GLU A 180 23.36 -0.42 26.86
N GLU A 181 22.84 -1.53 27.38
CA GLU A 181 22.02 -2.48 26.63
C GLU A 181 20.73 -1.82 26.13
N ALA A 182 19.98 -1.17 27.01
CA ALA A 182 18.74 -0.48 26.66
C ALA A 182 18.98 0.66 25.64
N LYS A 183 20.07 1.41 25.78
CA LYS A 183 20.45 2.46 24.79
C LYS A 183 20.76 1.86 23.42
N THR A 184 21.49 0.75 23.40
CA THR A 184 21.78 0.02 22.15
C THR A 184 20.49 -0.49 21.51
N GLU A 185 19.58 -1.06 22.31
CA GLU A 185 18.30 -1.55 21.81
C GLU A 185 17.43 -0.42 21.24
N VAL A 186 17.40 0.76 21.87
CA VAL A 186 16.72 1.94 21.31
C VAL A 186 17.31 2.35 19.96
N GLU A 187 18.64 2.34 19.80
CA GLU A 187 19.28 2.65 18.51
C GLU A 187 18.87 1.64 17.43
N GLU A 188 18.83 0.34 17.76
CA GLU A 188 18.37 -0.72 16.85
C GLU A 188 16.89 -0.58 16.47
N GLN A 189 16.03 -0.24 17.43
CA GLN A 189 14.61 -0.01 17.19
C GLN A 189 14.38 1.24 16.34
N LEU A 190 15.16 2.31 16.52
CA LEU A 190 15.07 3.51 15.69
C LEU A 190 15.48 3.23 14.23
N MET A 191 16.50 2.41 14.00
CA MET A 191 16.86 1.97 12.65
C MET A 191 15.74 1.13 12.01
N THR A 192 15.13 0.25 12.79
CA THR A 192 14.00 -0.57 12.35
C THR A 192 12.79 0.29 11.99
N LEU A 193 12.50 1.30 12.82
CA LEU A 193 11.43 2.26 12.57
C LEU A 193 11.67 3.06 11.28
N GLU A 194 12.89 3.54 11.05
CA GLU A 194 13.25 4.24 9.81
C GLU A 194 13.02 3.35 8.58
N SER A 195 13.48 2.09 8.64
CA SER A 195 13.24 1.11 7.57
C SER A 195 11.75 0.86 7.32
N HIS A 196 10.95 0.71 8.38
CA HIS A 196 9.52 0.49 8.24
C HIS A 196 8.79 1.71 7.66
N LEU A 197 9.23 2.93 8.00
CA LEU A 197 8.68 4.16 7.43
C LEU A 197 9.00 4.29 5.94
N GLU A 198 10.22 3.93 5.52
CA GLU A 198 10.61 3.89 4.11
C GLU A 198 9.79 2.86 3.32
N GLU A 199 9.61 1.65 3.87
CA GLU A 199 8.75 0.62 3.28
C GLU A 199 7.30 1.08 3.15
N LEU A 200 6.77 1.76 4.17
CA LEU A 200 5.42 2.33 4.15
C LEU A 200 5.29 3.42 3.07
N GLU A 201 6.28 4.30 2.93
CA GLU A 201 6.27 5.33 1.90
C GLU A 201 6.24 4.71 0.50
N ASN A 202 7.06 3.69 0.25
CA ASN A 202 7.06 2.96 -1.01
C ASN A 202 5.69 2.32 -1.31
N LEU A 203 5.06 1.68 -0.33
CA LEU A 203 3.71 1.10 -0.47
C LEU A 203 2.61 2.14 -0.72
N MET A 204 2.81 3.41 -0.35
CA MET A 204 1.83 4.47 -0.55
C MET A 204 2.00 5.20 -1.90
N VAL A 205 3.16 5.02 -2.55
CA VAL A 205 3.48 5.62 -3.85
C VAL A 205 3.16 4.64 -5.00
N ASP A 206 3.27 3.34 -4.73
CA ASP A 206 2.84 2.25 -5.63
C ASP A 206 1.31 2.13 -5.73
#